data_AF-A0A6N6PBA0-F1
#
_entry.id   AF-A0A6N6PBA0-F1
#
_cell.length_a   1.000
_cell.length_b   1.000
_cell.length_c   1.000
_cell.angle_alpha   90.00
_cell.angle_beta   90.00
_cell.angle_gamma   90.00
#
_symmetry.space_group_name_H-M   'P 1'
#
loop_
_entity.id
_entity.type
_entity.pdbx_description
1 polymer ?
#
loop_
_entity_poly.entity_id
_entity_poly.type
_entity_poly.pdbx_seq_one_letter_code
_entity_poly.pdbx_strand_id
1 'polypeptide(L)'
;MIVRKKWARAELLVALNLYHKLTFGQLHARQPVIVALAEKLVRGTNSVAMKLCNFASLDPALKLRGIKGLAGASALDRTVWDEFHADLNETVPASEGALRALFGADESSELEVLPKEGVRVRKRPPHGPTEITANVKLRRGQEYFRDAVINNFGGRCGVTELAVRELLIASHILP
;
A
#
# COMPACT_ATOMS: atom_id res chain seq x y z
N MET A 1 17.68 16.78 -34.08
CA MET A 1 16.54 17.48 -33.46
C MET A 1 15.92 16.56 -32.41
N ILE A 2 15.92 16.94 -31.14
CA ILE A 2 15.20 16.17 -30.09
C ILE A 2 13.71 16.49 -30.25
N VAL A 3 12.91 15.52 -30.68
CA VAL A 3 11.46 15.69 -30.83
C VAL A 3 10.86 15.85 -29.42
N ARG A 4 10.24 17.01 -29.17
CA ARG A 4 9.61 17.30 -27.88
C ARG A 4 8.34 16.46 -27.73
N LYS A 5 8.39 15.41 -26.91
CA LYS A 5 7.23 14.55 -26.58
C LYS A 5 6.13 15.39 -25.91
N LYS A 6 5.00 15.64 -26.60
CA LYS A 6 3.83 16.35 -26.06
C LYS A 6 3.24 15.56 -24.89
N TRP A 7 2.74 16.26 -23.87
CA TRP A 7 2.06 15.62 -22.73
C TRP A 7 0.66 15.14 -23.16
N ALA A 8 0.32 13.91 -22.82
CA ALA A 8 -1.02 13.37 -22.99
C ALA A 8 -1.83 13.52 -21.70
N ARG A 9 -3.17 13.54 -21.83
CA ARG A 9 -4.09 13.66 -20.68
C ARG A 9 -3.82 12.58 -19.62
N ALA A 10 -3.63 11.32 -20.02
CA ALA A 10 -3.36 10.22 -19.10
C ALA A 10 -2.05 10.42 -18.30
N GLU A 11 -1.00 10.95 -18.92
CA GLU A 11 0.27 11.24 -18.23
C GLU A 11 0.10 12.39 -17.22
N LEU A 12 -0.72 13.39 -17.55
CA LEU A 12 -1.02 14.52 -16.67
C LEU A 12 -1.87 14.08 -15.47
N LEU A 13 -2.82 13.17 -15.67
CA LEU A 13 -3.62 12.60 -14.58
C LEU A 13 -2.74 11.91 -13.55
N VAL A 14 -1.79 11.09 -13.99
CA VAL A 14 -0.82 10.42 -13.10
C VAL A 14 0.12 11.42 -12.44
N ALA A 15 0.60 12.42 -13.17
CA ALA A 15 1.44 13.48 -12.60
C ALA A 15 0.68 14.31 -11.54
N LEU A 16 -0.60 14.60 -11.76
CA LEU A 16 -1.45 15.32 -10.81
C LEU A 16 -1.76 14.47 -9.57
N ASN A 17 -2.00 13.17 -9.72
CA ASN A 17 -2.07 12.26 -8.57
C ASN A 17 -0.79 12.33 -7.72
N LEU A 18 0.38 12.29 -8.38
CA LEU A 18 1.66 12.39 -7.70
C LEU A 18 1.87 13.75 -7.01
N TYR A 19 1.40 14.84 -7.64
CA TYR A 19 1.49 16.19 -7.09
C TYR A 19 0.87 16.27 -5.68
N HIS A 20 -0.30 15.68 -5.47
CA HIS A 20 -0.99 15.69 -4.17
C HIS A 20 -0.29 14.83 -3.10
N LYS A 21 0.68 13.99 -3.47
CA LYS A 21 1.44 13.13 -2.55
C LYS A 21 2.80 13.73 -2.14
N LEU A 22 3.15 14.89 -2.68
CA LEU A 22 4.43 15.57 -2.43
C LEU A 22 4.19 17.00 -1.93
N THR A 23 5.08 17.46 -1.06
CA THR A 23 5.10 18.88 -0.65
C THR A 23 5.78 19.74 -1.71
N PHE A 24 5.49 21.04 -1.75
CA PHE A 24 6.08 21.96 -2.73
C PHE A 24 7.61 21.93 -2.76
N GLY A 25 8.26 21.83 -1.59
CA GLY A 25 9.73 21.76 -1.50
C GLY A 25 10.35 20.50 -2.11
N GLN A 26 9.55 19.47 -2.39
CA GLN A 26 9.97 18.21 -2.98
C GLN A 26 9.81 18.18 -4.51
N LEU A 27 9.30 19.24 -5.14
CA LEU A 27 9.03 19.30 -6.58
C LEU A 27 10.30 19.60 -7.40
N HIS A 28 11.35 18.81 -7.22
CA HIS A 28 12.64 18.96 -7.90
C HIS A 28 13.09 17.68 -8.61
N ALA A 29 13.89 17.81 -9.66
CA ALA A 29 14.26 16.68 -10.52
C ALA A 29 15.07 15.55 -9.85
N ARG A 30 15.70 15.83 -8.70
CA ARG A 30 16.41 14.83 -7.89
C ARG A 30 15.50 14.05 -6.93
N GLN A 31 14.21 14.35 -6.89
CA GLN A 31 13.30 13.74 -5.93
C GLN A 31 13.05 12.27 -6.34
N PRO A 32 13.32 11.27 -5.50
CA PRO A 32 13.26 9.85 -5.90
C PRO A 32 11.92 9.44 -6.53
N VAL A 33 10.81 9.95 -5.99
CA VAL A 33 9.47 9.70 -6.52
C VAL A 33 9.29 10.27 -7.94
N ILE A 34 9.82 11.47 -8.19
CA ILE A 34 9.77 12.11 -9.50
C ILE A 34 10.66 11.38 -10.49
N VAL A 35 11.83 10.91 -10.05
CA VAL A 35 12.74 10.09 -10.86
C VAL A 35 12.04 8.81 -11.32
N ALA A 36 11.44 8.06 -10.38
CA ALA A 36 10.72 6.82 -10.67
C ALA A 36 9.55 7.05 -11.65
N LEU A 37 8.76 8.12 -11.45
CA LEU A 37 7.67 8.44 -12.38
C LEU A 37 8.20 8.80 -13.77
N ALA A 38 9.28 9.58 -13.86
CA ALA A 38 9.87 9.99 -15.13
C ALA A 38 10.35 8.80 -15.96
N GLU A 39 10.98 7.82 -15.31
CA GLU A 39 11.39 6.55 -15.94
C GLU A 39 10.20 5.81 -16.53
N LYS A 40 9.12 5.62 -15.75
CA LYS A 40 7.91 4.94 -16.23
C LYS A 40 7.20 5.67 -17.37
N LEU A 41 7.18 7.00 -17.34
CA LEU A 41 6.60 7.82 -18.41
C LEU A 41 7.53 7.97 -19.63
N VAL A 42 8.77 7.45 -19.56
CA VAL A 42 9.81 7.65 -20.57
C VAL A 42 9.99 9.14 -20.86
N ARG A 43 10.22 9.92 -19.81
CA ARG A 43 10.42 11.38 -19.82
C ARG A 43 11.62 11.77 -18.98
N GLY A 44 12.18 12.95 -19.25
CA GLY A 44 13.23 13.51 -18.38
C GLY A 44 12.66 13.96 -17.03
N THR A 45 13.42 13.74 -15.96
CA THR A 45 13.04 14.09 -14.57
C THR A 45 12.72 15.57 -14.40
N ASN A 46 13.50 16.46 -15.03
CA ASN A 46 13.23 17.90 -15.10
C ASN A 46 11.86 18.21 -15.72
N SER A 47 11.46 17.48 -16.76
CA SER A 47 10.16 17.68 -17.42
C SER A 47 9.00 17.40 -16.47
N VAL A 48 9.10 16.31 -15.70
CA VAL A 48 8.10 15.95 -14.69
C VAL A 48 8.12 16.97 -13.54
N ALA A 49 9.28 17.31 -12.97
CA ALA A 49 9.38 18.30 -11.90
C ALA A 49 8.78 19.67 -12.30
N MET A 50 9.16 20.19 -13.47
CA MET A 50 8.57 21.43 -14.00
C MET A 50 7.06 21.31 -14.19
N LYS A 51 6.56 20.14 -14.62
CA LYS A 51 5.13 19.91 -14.76
C LYS A 51 4.40 19.96 -13.41
N LEU A 52 4.96 19.37 -12.35
CA LEU A 52 4.39 19.49 -11.00
C LEU A 52 4.44 20.94 -10.50
N CYS A 53 5.50 21.69 -10.80
CA CYS A 53 5.58 23.13 -10.48
C CYS A 53 4.57 23.97 -11.26
N ASN A 54 4.19 23.56 -12.48
CA ASN A 54 3.08 24.20 -13.20
C ASN A 54 1.74 23.95 -12.48
N PHE A 55 1.47 22.73 -12.00
CA PHE A 55 0.28 22.45 -11.17
C PHE A 55 0.28 23.26 -9.87
N ALA A 56 1.45 23.42 -9.23
CA ALA A 56 1.60 24.29 -8.07
C ALA A 56 1.18 25.75 -8.32
N SER A 57 1.24 26.23 -9.58
CA SER A 57 0.75 27.56 -9.95
C SER A 57 -0.78 27.65 -10.07
N LEU A 58 -1.47 26.51 -10.12
CA LEU A 58 -2.92 26.43 -10.17
C LEU A 58 -3.52 26.32 -8.76
N ASP A 59 -2.79 25.70 -7.83
CA ASP A 59 -3.20 25.45 -6.44
C ASP A 59 -3.58 26.72 -5.64
N PRO A 60 -4.86 26.89 -5.27
CA PRO A 60 -5.32 28.00 -4.44
C PRO A 60 -4.68 28.04 -3.04
N ALA A 61 -4.41 26.89 -2.42
CA ALA A 61 -3.81 26.80 -1.09
C ALA A 61 -2.36 27.28 -1.09
N LEU A 62 -1.60 26.95 -2.14
CA LEU A 62 -0.25 27.49 -2.32
C LEU A 62 -0.26 28.99 -2.62
N LYS A 63 -1.20 29.48 -3.44
CA LYS A 63 -1.36 30.91 -3.70
C LYS A 63 -1.66 31.71 -2.45
N LEU A 64 -2.53 31.20 -1.57
CA LEU A 64 -2.86 31.82 -0.28
C LEU A 64 -1.61 31.99 0.60
N ARG A 65 -0.66 31.05 0.50
CA ARG A 65 0.64 31.09 1.18
C ARG A 65 1.69 31.96 0.49
N GLY A 66 1.34 32.67 -0.59
CA GLY A 66 2.26 33.49 -1.38
C GLY A 66 3.18 32.69 -2.32
N ILE A 67 2.95 31.38 -2.48
CA ILE A 67 3.73 30.50 -3.36
C ILE A 67 3.12 30.55 -4.77
N LYS A 68 3.92 30.98 -5.76
CA LYS A 68 3.44 31.20 -7.14
C LYS A 68 3.55 29.99 -8.07
N GLY A 69 4.43 29.02 -7.78
CA GLY A 69 4.76 27.95 -8.72
C GLY A 69 5.39 28.46 -10.03
N LEU A 70 5.33 27.65 -11.09
CA LEU A 70 5.84 28.00 -12.42
C LEU A 70 4.71 28.54 -13.32
N ALA A 71 4.95 29.65 -14.02
CA ALA A 71 3.94 30.31 -14.86
C ALA A 71 3.59 29.57 -16.18
N GLY A 72 4.19 28.41 -16.43
CA GLY A 72 4.10 27.67 -17.70
C GLY A 72 2.94 26.68 -17.79
N ALA A 73 1.91 26.78 -16.95
CA ALA A 73 0.75 25.90 -16.99
C ALA A 73 -0.04 26.07 -18.30
N SER A 74 -0.05 25.02 -19.11
CA SER A 74 -0.72 24.97 -20.41
C SER A 74 -2.24 24.87 -20.28
N ALA A 75 -2.97 25.05 -21.38
CA ALA A 75 -4.42 24.86 -21.40
C ALA A 75 -4.83 23.46 -20.95
N LEU A 76 -4.13 22.41 -21.43
CA LEU A 76 -4.40 21.04 -21.02
C LEU A 76 -4.11 20.80 -19.53
N ASP A 77 -3.08 21.46 -18.96
CA ASP A 77 -2.80 21.36 -17.51
C ASP A 77 -3.97 21.91 -16.68
N ARG A 78 -4.56 23.03 -17.12
CA ARG A 78 -5.72 23.67 -16.48
C ARG A 78 -6.96 22.79 -16.61
N THR A 79 -7.24 22.28 -17.80
CA THR A 79 -8.36 21.36 -18.02
C THR A 79 -8.26 20.12 -17.13
N VAL A 80 -7.11 19.45 -17.07
CA VAL A 80 -6.92 18.27 -16.21
C VAL A 80 -7.02 18.63 -14.73
N TRP A 81 -6.50 19.80 -14.32
CA TRP A 81 -6.63 20.30 -12.97
C TRP A 81 -8.10 20.50 -12.57
N ASP A 82 -8.87 21.19 -13.41
CA ASP A 82 -10.27 21.50 -13.16
C ASP A 82 -11.12 20.23 -13.15
N GLU A 83 -10.91 19.32 -14.12
CA GLU A 83 -11.59 18.01 -14.18
C GLU A 83 -11.32 17.18 -12.92
N PHE A 84 -10.05 17.11 -12.46
CA PHE A 84 -9.68 16.36 -11.27
C PHE A 84 -10.38 16.89 -10.01
N HIS A 85 -10.47 18.20 -9.85
CA HIS A 85 -11.08 18.80 -8.67
C HIS A 85 -12.60 18.95 -8.75
N ALA A 86 -13.20 18.73 -9.93
CA ALA A 86 -14.65 18.78 -10.10
C ALA A 86 -15.37 17.58 -9.47
N ASP A 87 -14.81 16.37 -9.60
CA ASP A 87 -15.32 15.16 -8.94
C ASP A 87 -14.17 14.27 -8.45
N LEU A 88 -13.80 14.44 -7.19
CA LEU A 88 -12.74 13.65 -6.56
C LEU A 88 -13.14 12.19 -6.36
N ASN A 89 -14.44 11.87 -6.25
CA ASN A 89 -14.90 10.49 -6.05
C ASN A 89 -14.66 9.63 -7.29
N GLU A 90 -14.70 10.24 -8.47
CA GLU A 90 -14.39 9.57 -9.74
C GLU A 90 -12.89 9.64 -10.06
N THR A 91 -12.30 10.84 -9.99
CA THR A 91 -10.97 11.09 -10.55
C THR A 91 -9.83 10.61 -9.67
N VAL A 92 -9.99 10.61 -8.34
CA VAL A 92 -8.96 10.08 -7.43
C VAL A 92 -8.78 8.58 -7.66
N PRO A 93 -9.81 7.72 -7.61
CA PRO A 93 -9.66 6.29 -7.92
C PRO A 93 -9.13 6.02 -9.32
N ALA A 94 -9.60 6.75 -10.34
CA ALA A 94 -9.12 6.60 -11.71
C ALA A 94 -7.62 6.92 -11.83
N SER A 95 -7.17 7.99 -11.16
CA SER A 95 -5.77 8.40 -11.15
C SER A 95 -4.86 7.44 -10.37
N GLU A 96 -5.35 6.87 -9.26
CA GLU A 96 -4.66 5.80 -8.52
C GLU A 96 -4.55 4.53 -9.36
N GLY A 97 -5.64 4.12 -10.04
CA GLY A 97 -5.64 2.98 -10.95
C GLY A 97 -4.62 3.16 -12.09
N ALA A 98 -4.57 4.35 -12.69
CA ALA A 98 -3.59 4.67 -13.72
C ALA A 98 -2.14 4.63 -13.20
N LEU A 99 -1.88 5.16 -12.00
CA LEU A 99 -0.56 5.08 -11.36
C LEU A 99 -0.18 3.61 -11.07
N ARG A 100 -1.10 2.82 -10.51
CA ARG A 100 -0.88 1.40 -10.24
C ARG A 100 -0.56 0.61 -11.50
N ALA A 101 -1.34 0.80 -12.57
CA ALA A 101 -1.09 0.18 -13.87
C ALA A 101 0.30 0.56 -14.42
N LEU A 102 0.68 1.84 -14.32
CA LEU A 102 1.98 2.33 -14.79
C LEU A 102 3.17 1.67 -14.07
N PHE A 103 3.00 1.34 -12.79
CA PHE A 103 4.02 0.68 -11.97
C PHE A 103 3.87 -0.85 -11.91
N GLY A 104 2.87 -1.44 -12.58
CA GLY A 104 2.63 -2.88 -12.61
C GLY A 104 2.12 -3.45 -11.28
N ALA A 105 1.42 -2.64 -10.48
CA ALA A 105 0.80 -3.11 -9.24
C ALA A 105 -0.56 -3.76 -9.53
N ASP A 106 -0.67 -5.06 -9.23
CA ASP A 106 -1.92 -5.83 -9.33
C ASP A 106 -2.77 -5.73 -8.05
N GLU A 107 -3.98 -6.33 -8.05
CA GLU A 107 -4.90 -6.35 -6.89
C GLU A 107 -4.28 -6.96 -5.61
N SER A 108 -3.29 -7.84 -5.78
CA SER A 108 -2.56 -8.47 -4.67
C SER A 108 -1.40 -7.63 -4.15
N SER A 109 -1.21 -6.44 -4.73
CA SER A 109 -0.08 -5.56 -4.46
C SER A 109 -0.53 -4.17 -4.02
N GLU A 110 0.27 -3.58 -3.14
CA GLU A 110 0.13 -2.20 -2.69
C GLU A 110 1.22 -1.34 -3.33
N LEU A 111 0.83 -0.15 -3.78
CA LEU A 111 1.75 0.85 -4.33
C LEU A 111 1.91 1.97 -3.31
N GLU A 112 3.13 2.18 -2.84
CA GLU A 112 3.47 3.21 -1.87
C GLU A 112 4.32 4.29 -2.53
N VAL A 113 3.93 5.55 -2.32
CA VAL A 113 4.72 6.72 -2.71
C VAL A 113 5.45 7.21 -1.47
N LEU A 114 6.76 6.97 -1.42
CA LEU A 114 7.62 7.27 -0.27
C LEU A 114 8.59 8.38 -0.66
N PRO A 115 8.42 9.63 -0.18
CA PRO A 115 9.21 10.76 -0.65
C PRO A 115 10.74 10.59 -0.56
N LYS A 116 11.23 9.79 0.39
CA LYS A 116 12.67 9.51 0.57
C LYS A 116 13.18 8.33 -0.27
N GLU A 117 12.31 7.40 -0.63
CA GLU A 117 12.68 6.10 -1.21
C GLU A 117 12.23 5.94 -2.67
N GLY A 118 11.22 6.70 -3.10
CA GLY A 118 10.63 6.60 -4.44
C GLY A 118 9.26 5.94 -4.43
N VAL A 119 8.94 5.21 -5.49
CA VAL A 119 7.69 4.46 -5.62
C VAL A 119 7.98 2.98 -5.44
N ARG A 120 7.33 2.34 -4.47
CA ARG A 120 7.54 0.93 -4.14
C ARG A 120 6.25 0.16 -4.38
N VAL A 121 6.38 -1.01 -5.01
CA VAL A 121 5.29 -2.00 -5.09
C VAL A 121 5.63 -3.13 -4.13
N ARG A 122 4.72 -3.43 -3.20
CA ARG A 122 4.87 -4.52 -2.24
C ARG A 122 3.69 -5.46 -2.31
N LYS A 123 3.90 -6.75 -2.04
CA LYS A 123 2.79 -7.69 -1.89
C LYS A 123 1.95 -7.25 -0.70
N ARG A 124 0.66 -7.19 -0.92
CA ARG A 124 -0.31 -6.92 0.11
C ARG A 124 -0.37 -8.14 1.04
N PRO A 125 -0.47 -7.94 2.35
CA PRO A 125 -0.87 -9.03 3.23
C PRO A 125 -2.17 -9.65 2.70
N PRO A 126 -2.35 -10.97 2.81
CA PRO A 126 -3.59 -11.61 2.41
C PRO A 126 -4.76 -10.90 3.11
N HIS A 127 -5.70 -10.41 2.30
CA HIS A 127 -6.93 -9.80 2.78
C HIS A 127 -7.96 -10.89 3.01
N GLY A 128 -8.64 -10.83 4.15
CA GLY A 128 -9.63 -11.82 4.58
C GLY A 128 -9.73 -11.85 6.09
N PRO A 129 -10.73 -12.57 6.65
CA PRO A 129 -10.83 -12.72 8.08
C PRO A 129 -9.57 -13.44 8.61
N THR A 130 -8.89 -12.81 9.56
CA THR A 130 -7.72 -13.37 10.26
C THR A 130 -8.10 -14.57 11.15
N GLU A 131 -9.38 -14.79 11.36
CA GLU A 131 -9.97 -15.88 12.10
C GLU A 131 -11.02 -16.58 11.24
N ILE A 132 -10.98 -17.90 11.18
CA ILE A 132 -12.03 -18.73 10.59
C ILE A 132 -12.73 -19.51 11.69
N THR A 133 -14.05 -19.64 11.63
CA THR A 133 -14.80 -20.53 12.52
C THR A 133 -14.64 -21.96 12.03
N ALA A 134 -13.90 -22.79 12.79
CA ALA A 134 -13.73 -24.21 12.49
C ALA A 134 -14.69 -25.05 13.34
N ASN A 135 -15.59 -25.82 12.71
CA ASN A 135 -16.37 -26.85 13.38
C ASN A 135 -15.53 -28.11 13.53
N VAL A 136 -14.80 -28.22 14.65
CA VAL A 136 -14.02 -29.40 15.00
C VAL A 136 -14.87 -30.38 15.80
N LYS A 137 -14.90 -31.67 15.41
CA LYS A 137 -15.50 -32.73 16.22
C LYS A 137 -14.59 -33.01 17.43
N LEU A 138 -14.91 -32.44 18.59
CA LEU A 138 -14.30 -32.88 19.84
C LEU A 138 -14.91 -34.22 20.29
N ARG A 139 -14.07 -35.18 20.64
CA ARG A 139 -14.49 -36.44 21.24
C ARG A 139 -14.98 -36.16 22.67
N ARG A 140 -16.29 -36.24 22.93
CA ARG A 140 -16.84 -36.17 24.30
C ARG A 140 -16.23 -37.30 25.14
N GLY A 141 -15.78 -36.99 26.35
CA GLY A 141 -15.16 -37.97 27.27
C GLY A 141 -13.63 -37.90 27.34
N GLN A 142 -12.97 -36.91 26.73
CA GLN A 142 -11.53 -36.70 26.94
C GLN A 142 -11.18 -36.41 28.40
N GLU A 143 -12.01 -35.66 29.13
CA GLU A 143 -11.81 -35.41 30.56
C GLU A 143 -11.91 -36.71 31.37
N TYR A 144 -12.91 -37.54 31.08
CA TYR A 144 -13.03 -38.88 31.68
C TYR A 144 -11.81 -39.75 31.39
N PHE A 145 -11.34 -39.80 30.14
CA PHE A 145 -10.15 -40.56 29.77
C PHE A 145 -8.90 -40.03 30.49
N ARG A 146 -8.74 -38.71 30.55
CA ARG A 146 -7.64 -38.05 31.27
C ARG A 146 -7.65 -38.44 32.74
N ASP A 147 -8.78 -38.31 33.41
CA ASP A 147 -8.90 -38.62 34.82
C ASP A 147 -8.69 -40.11 35.10
N ALA A 148 -9.24 -41.00 34.25
CA ALA A 148 -9.04 -42.44 34.37
C ALA A 148 -7.55 -42.82 34.26
N VAL A 149 -6.84 -42.26 33.28
CA VAL A 149 -5.41 -42.53 33.09
C VAL A 149 -4.60 -41.96 34.26
N ILE A 150 -4.74 -40.67 34.58
CA ILE A 150 -3.95 -40.02 35.63
C ILE A 150 -4.16 -40.69 36.99
N ASN A 151 -5.38 -41.09 37.32
CA ASN A 151 -5.67 -41.76 38.60
C ASN A 151 -5.07 -43.18 38.66
N ASN A 152 -5.00 -43.90 37.54
CA ASN A 152 -4.36 -45.21 37.49
C ASN A 152 -2.84 -45.15 37.66
N PHE A 153 -2.23 -44.01 37.32
CA PHE A 153 -0.81 -43.70 37.60
C PHE A 153 -0.62 -42.95 38.93
N GLY A 154 -1.61 -42.96 39.83
CA GLY A 154 -1.50 -42.35 41.16
C GLY A 154 -1.26 -40.84 41.16
N GLY A 155 -1.65 -40.14 40.09
CA GLY A 155 -1.40 -38.70 39.94
C GLY A 155 0.05 -38.35 39.61
N ARG A 156 0.83 -39.29 39.05
CA ARG A 156 2.23 -39.10 38.66
C ARG A 156 2.47 -39.42 37.18
N CYS A 157 3.54 -38.87 36.62
CA CYS A 157 4.01 -39.24 35.30
C CYS A 157 4.60 -40.67 35.34
N GLY A 158 4.11 -41.58 34.49
CA GLY A 158 4.59 -42.97 34.43
C GLY A 158 6.01 -43.15 33.89
N VAL A 159 6.74 -42.07 33.60
CA VAL A 159 8.15 -42.10 33.16
C VAL A 159 9.06 -41.35 34.13
N THR A 160 8.67 -40.13 34.52
CA THR A 160 9.52 -39.24 35.33
C THR A 160 9.08 -39.13 36.80
N GLU A 161 7.96 -39.76 37.19
CA GLU A 161 7.37 -39.71 38.54
C GLU A 161 6.95 -38.32 39.04
N LEU A 162 6.96 -37.33 38.14
CA LEU A 162 6.53 -35.96 38.43
C LEU A 162 5.07 -35.94 38.91
N ALA A 163 4.81 -35.27 40.05
CA ALA A 163 3.50 -35.22 40.71
C ALA A 163 2.82 -33.85 40.59
N VAL A 164 2.92 -33.20 39.41
CA VAL A 164 2.27 -31.92 39.14
C VAL A 164 1.13 -32.14 38.15
N ARG A 165 -0.10 -32.23 38.65
CA ARG A 165 -1.28 -32.71 37.90
C ARG A 165 -1.58 -31.87 36.66
N GLU A 166 -1.34 -30.56 36.74
CA GLU A 166 -1.54 -29.60 35.67
C GLU A 166 -0.58 -29.83 34.49
N LEU A 167 0.57 -30.47 34.73
CA LEU A 167 1.58 -30.77 33.72
C LEU A 167 1.46 -32.19 33.16
N LEU A 168 0.60 -33.04 33.73
CA LEU A 168 0.40 -34.40 33.23
C LEU A 168 -0.46 -34.39 31.96
N ILE A 169 -0.12 -35.23 30.99
CA ILE A 169 -0.86 -35.43 29.75
C ILE A 169 -1.23 -36.91 29.65
N ALA A 170 -2.51 -37.21 29.43
CA ALA A 170 -2.98 -38.55 29.15
C ALA A 170 -2.96 -38.79 27.63
N SER A 171 -2.25 -39.82 27.18
CA SER A 171 -2.13 -40.19 25.77
C SER A 171 -2.31 -41.69 25.56
N HIS A 172 -2.64 -42.08 24.33
CA HIS A 172 -2.57 -43.48 23.91
C HIS A 172 -1.15 -43.80 23.43
N ILE A 173 -0.70 -45.04 23.61
CA ILE A 173 0.61 -45.50 23.14
C ILE A 173 0.60 -45.71 21.61
N LEU A 174 -0.56 -46.04 21.04
CA LEU A 174 -0.80 -46.12 19.60
C LEU A 174 -1.83 -45.05 19.20
N PRO A 175 -1.52 -44.15 18.25
CA PRO A 175 -2.43 -43.10 17.81
C PRO A 175 -3.62 -43.61 17.00
#